data_AF-A0A1M6QXD6-F1
#
_entry.id   AF-A0A1M6QXD6-F1
#
_cell.length_a   1.000
_cell.length_b   1.000
_cell.length_c   1.000
_cell.angle_alpha   90.00
_cell.angle_beta   90.00
_cell.angle_gamma   90.00
#
_symmetry.space_group_name_H-M   'P 1'
#
loop_
_entity.id
_entity.type
_entity.pdbx_description
1 polymer ?
#
loop_
_entity_poly.entity_id
_entity_poly.type
_entity_poly.pdbx_seq_one_letter_code
_entity_poly.pdbx_strand_id
1 'polypeptide(L)'
;MKSITEYRDYRKFMQDFYDERKRTGAFSWREFSKLAGFASPTYLKLVCEGKSGLSKVKMKQVSKAMGLTGYEEEYFSLLVVLAKATKDIDKKDALLKMEKIAAEHKVRVVDSDVFQYYESWKYPVIRELAPMMPGARPRDIAEECKEYVSAEEVRDILAFLVKAGFLKKDGEKIYSQTEKAVIGSAEAQPIAIRAMHKEMGNVAVRAVDRYNASERYFTGMTIGVNEANYARIVAEIDACAKKIAAIANETENLNQVYGLNFQLFPFTNKLEGVKDA
;
A
#
# COMPACT_ATOMS: atom_id res chain seq x y z
N MET A 1 12.06 -0.55 -12.75
CA MET A 1 12.79 0.46 -11.94
C MET A 1 12.04 0.74 -10.62
N LYS A 2 12.72 0.87 -9.47
CA LYS A 2 12.12 1.25 -8.17
C LYS A 2 11.77 2.75 -8.09
N SER A 3 11.03 3.17 -7.06
CA SER A 3 10.80 4.60 -6.78
C SER A 3 12.12 5.31 -6.45
N ILE A 4 12.29 6.57 -6.84
CA ILE A 4 13.53 7.32 -6.60
C ILE A 4 13.86 7.44 -5.10
N THR A 5 12.84 7.45 -4.25
CA THR A 5 12.98 7.54 -2.78
C THR A 5 13.59 6.28 -2.15
N GLU A 6 13.74 5.20 -2.92
CA GLU A 6 14.39 3.96 -2.48
C GLU A 6 15.90 3.92 -2.80
N TYR A 7 16.41 4.90 -3.55
CA TYR A 7 17.82 4.93 -3.94
C TYR A 7 18.67 5.75 -2.96
N ARG A 8 19.91 5.30 -2.76
CA ARG A 8 20.94 6.03 -2.00
C ARG A 8 22.09 6.54 -2.87
N ASP A 9 22.12 6.13 -4.14
CA ASP A 9 23.11 6.59 -5.13
C ASP A 9 22.41 7.00 -6.42
N TYR A 10 22.59 8.25 -6.81
CA TYR A 10 22.02 8.79 -8.05
C TYR A 10 22.56 8.06 -9.30
N ARG A 11 23.78 7.51 -9.26
CA ARG A 11 24.35 6.78 -10.40
C ARG A 11 23.63 5.48 -10.63
N LYS A 12 23.30 4.77 -9.54
CA LYS A 12 22.50 3.55 -9.61
C LYS A 12 21.11 3.83 -10.19
N PHE A 13 20.48 4.92 -9.75
CA PHE A 13 19.19 5.35 -10.33
C PHE A 13 19.29 5.64 -11.83
N MET A 14 20.31 6.40 -12.26
CA MET A 14 20.54 6.69 -13.69
C MET A 14 20.82 5.43 -14.51
N GLN A 15 21.57 4.48 -13.96
CA GLN A 15 21.87 3.20 -14.60
C GLN A 15 20.60 2.36 -14.76
N ASP A 16 19.79 2.23 -13.70
CA ASP A 16 18.53 1.47 -13.75
C ASP A 16 17.52 2.11 -14.70
N PHE A 17 17.47 3.44 -14.79
CA PHE A 17 16.69 4.16 -15.80
C PHE A 17 17.14 3.82 -17.23
N TYR A 18 18.45 3.82 -17.49
CA TYR A 18 19.01 3.48 -18.79
C TYR A 18 18.71 2.03 -19.16
N ASP A 19 18.93 1.09 -18.25
CA ASP A 19 18.73 -0.35 -18.50
C ASP A 19 17.26 -0.68 -18.76
N GLU A 20 16.32 -0.06 -18.05
CA GLU A 20 14.87 -0.23 -18.29
C GLU A 20 14.46 0.28 -19.68
N ARG A 21 14.92 1.48 -20.07
CA ARG A 21 14.64 2.06 -21.40
C ARG A 21 15.27 1.23 -22.52
N LYS A 22 16.46 0.69 -22.30
CA LYS A 22 17.15 -0.18 -23.26
C LYS A 22 16.46 -1.53 -23.43
N ARG A 23 15.87 -2.06 -22.35
CA ARG A 23 15.08 -3.30 -22.39
C ARG A 23 13.79 -3.12 -23.20
N THR A 24 13.22 -1.92 -23.17
CA THR A 24 11.91 -1.61 -23.76
C THR A 24 11.97 -0.94 -25.13
N GLY A 25 13.18 -0.65 -25.66
CA GLY A 25 13.37 -0.09 -27.01
C GLY A 25 14.83 0.17 -27.39
N ALA A 26 15.05 0.76 -28.56
CA ALA A 26 16.37 1.21 -28.99
C ALA A 26 16.78 2.46 -28.20
N PHE A 27 17.33 2.25 -26.99
CA PHE A 27 17.88 3.32 -26.15
C PHE A 27 19.40 3.17 -25.96
N SER A 28 20.12 4.19 -26.38
CA SER A 28 21.58 4.27 -26.34
C SER A 28 22.07 5.39 -25.43
N TRP A 29 23.31 5.29 -24.95
CA TRP A 29 23.94 6.38 -24.19
C TRP A 29 23.99 7.70 -24.96
N ARG A 30 24.09 7.62 -26.29
CA ARG A 30 24.02 8.77 -27.20
C ARG A 30 22.66 9.45 -27.13
N GLU A 31 21.57 8.68 -27.18
CA GLU A 31 20.22 9.22 -27.07
C GLU A 31 19.95 9.79 -25.68
N PHE A 32 20.38 9.11 -24.62
CA PHE A 32 20.22 9.64 -23.27
C PHE A 32 20.96 10.97 -23.11
N SER A 33 22.20 11.06 -23.60
CA SER A 33 22.98 12.29 -23.55
C SER A 33 22.35 13.40 -24.38
N LYS A 34 21.80 13.08 -25.56
CA LYS A 34 21.06 14.02 -26.41
C LYS A 34 19.78 14.53 -25.74
N LEU A 35 19.00 13.66 -25.11
CA LEU A 35 17.79 14.02 -24.36
C LEU A 35 18.10 14.97 -23.19
N ALA A 36 19.23 14.75 -22.52
CA ALA A 36 19.71 15.63 -21.47
C ALA A 36 20.47 16.87 -21.99
N GLY A 37 20.55 17.08 -23.31
CA GLY A 37 21.18 18.26 -23.90
C GLY A 37 22.71 18.30 -23.77
N PHE A 38 23.37 17.15 -23.67
CA PHE A 38 24.83 17.05 -23.66
C PHE A 38 25.39 16.79 -25.05
N ALA A 39 26.44 17.54 -25.41
CA ALA A 39 27.15 17.36 -26.67
C ALA A 39 27.94 16.04 -26.73
N SER A 40 28.46 15.57 -25.59
CA SER A 40 29.21 14.31 -25.51
C SER A 40 28.27 13.11 -25.44
N PRO A 41 28.34 12.15 -26.41
CA PRO A 41 27.49 10.96 -26.43
C PRO A 41 27.72 9.98 -25.27
N THR A 42 28.86 10.08 -24.58
CA THR A 42 29.29 9.12 -23.55
C THR A 42 29.31 9.72 -22.15
N TYR A 43 29.01 11.01 -21.99
CA TYR A 43 29.11 11.70 -20.70
C TYR A 43 28.26 11.03 -19.61
N LEU A 44 27.01 10.68 -19.90
CA LEU A 44 26.14 10.04 -18.91
C LEU A 44 26.61 8.62 -18.54
N LYS A 45 27.20 7.90 -19.51
CA LYS A 45 27.84 6.61 -19.24
C LYS A 45 28.99 6.78 -18.25
N LEU A 46 29.87 7.76 -18.47
CA LEU A 46 30.99 8.06 -17.58
C LEU A 46 30.53 8.50 -16.18
N VAL A 47 29.40 9.20 -16.08
CA VAL A 47 28.79 9.55 -14.79
C VAL A 47 28.35 8.29 -14.05
N CYS A 48 27.63 7.38 -14.70
CA CYS A 48 27.21 6.11 -14.11
C CYS A 48 28.42 5.23 -13.69
N GLU A 49 29.49 5.22 -14.49
CA GLU A 49 30.76 4.54 -14.18
C GLU A 49 31.59 5.23 -13.07
N GLY A 50 31.13 6.37 -12.53
CA GLY A 50 31.85 7.12 -11.48
C GLY A 50 33.05 7.94 -12.00
N LYS A 51 33.33 7.92 -13.30
CA LYS A 51 34.42 8.66 -13.96
C LYS A 51 34.11 10.14 -14.20
N SER A 52 32.89 10.57 -13.90
CA SER A 52 32.44 11.96 -14.00
C SER A 52 31.35 12.23 -12.97
N GLY A 53 31.03 13.50 -12.74
CA GLY A 53 29.96 13.91 -11.82
C GLY A 53 29.08 15.01 -12.40
N LEU A 54 27.86 15.14 -11.84
CA LEU A 54 26.86 16.13 -12.28
C LEU A 54 26.97 17.44 -11.49
N SER A 55 27.20 18.57 -12.14
CA SER A 55 27.06 19.90 -11.49
C SER A 55 25.59 20.24 -11.24
N LYS A 56 25.31 21.31 -10.49
CA LYS A 56 23.93 21.78 -10.23
C LYS A 56 23.14 22.04 -11.52
N VAL A 57 23.79 22.56 -12.56
CA VAL A 57 23.15 22.79 -13.86
C VAL A 57 22.87 21.45 -14.55
N LYS A 58 23.86 20.55 -14.54
CA LYS A 58 23.75 19.26 -15.24
C LYS A 58 22.75 18.31 -14.58
N MET A 59 22.62 18.31 -13.25
CA MET A 59 21.63 17.45 -12.57
C MET A 59 20.19 17.81 -12.97
N LYS A 60 19.89 19.10 -13.17
CA LYS A 60 18.58 19.56 -13.66
C LYS A 60 18.29 19.14 -15.09
N GLN A 61 19.31 19.12 -15.94
CA GLN A 61 19.17 18.61 -17.31
C GLN A 61 18.89 17.10 -17.31
N VAL A 62 19.57 16.36 -16.44
CA VAL A 62 19.41 14.90 -16.32
C VAL A 62 18.06 14.54 -15.71
N SER A 63 17.61 15.24 -14.65
CA SER A 63 16.30 15.01 -14.03
C SER A 63 15.17 15.17 -15.04
N LYS A 64 15.21 16.25 -15.84
CA LYS A 64 14.25 16.49 -16.92
C LYS A 64 14.29 15.40 -17.99
N ALA A 65 15.48 14.95 -18.39
CA ALA A 65 15.63 13.87 -19.37
C ALA A 65 15.07 12.52 -18.86
N MET A 66 15.12 12.29 -17.55
CA MET A 66 14.51 11.13 -16.90
C MET A 66 13.01 11.32 -16.61
N GLY A 67 12.45 12.50 -16.89
CA GLY A 67 11.05 12.82 -16.66
C GLY A 67 10.70 13.09 -15.20
N LEU A 68 11.68 13.32 -14.33
CA LEU A 68 11.44 13.60 -12.92
C LEU A 68 10.85 15.00 -12.74
N THR A 69 9.85 15.12 -11.87
CA THR A 69 9.17 16.39 -11.57
C THR A 69 8.86 16.53 -10.08
N GLY A 70 8.72 17.77 -9.61
CA GLY A 70 8.37 18.05 -8.22
C GLY A 70 9.35 17.41 -7.24
N TYR A 71 8.81 16.58 -6.34
CA TYR A 71 9.59 15.91 -5.30
C TYR A 71 10.65 14.94 -5.84
N GLU A 72 10.41 14.33 -7.02
CA GLU A 72 11.38 13.39 -7.61
C GLU A 72 12.62 14.13 -8.12
N GLU A 73 12.42 15.31 -8.71
CA GLU A 73 13.52 16.19 -9.14
C GLU A 73 14.32 16.69 -7.93
N GLU A 74 13.62 17.06 -6.85
CA GLU A 74 14.25 17.48 -5.59
C GLU A 74 15.06 16.34 -4.95
N TYR A 75 14.48 15.14 -4.85
CA TYR A 75 15.13 13.96 -4.29
C TYR A 75 16.38 13.57 -5.10
N PHE A 76 16.29 13.56 -6.43
CA PHE A 76 17.43 13.33 -7.31
C PHE A 76 18.56 14.34 -7.06
N SER A 77 18.19 15.62 -6.95
CA SER A 77 19.14 16.70 -6.69
C SER A 77 19.86 16.50 -5.35
N LEU A 78 19.13 16.08 -4.31
CA LEU A 78 19.71 15.77 -3.00
C LEU A 78 20.65 14.56 -3.04
N LEU A 79 20.34 13.52 -3.81
CA LEU A 79 21.26 12.39 -4.02
C LEU A 79 22.58 12.83 -4.66
N VAL A 80 22.53 13.74 -5.63
CA VAL A 80 23.73 14.31 -6.27
C VAL A 80 24.52 15.18 -5.30
N VAL A 81 23.83 15.99 -4.48
CA VAL A 81 24.47 16.83 -3.45
C VAL A 81 25.15 15.96 -2.40
N LEU A 82 24.45 14.94 -1.88
CA LEU A 82 24.98 14.01 -0.88
C LEU A 82 26.25 13.31 -1.39
N ALA A 83 26.25 12.87 -2.64
CA ALA A 83 27.40 12.21 -3.26
C ALA A 83 28.62 13.14 -3.48
N LYS A 84 28.45 14.46 -3.37
CA LYS A 84 29.50 15.47 -3.55
C LYS A 84 29.90 16.20 -2.28
N ALA A 85 29.11 16.09 -1.22
CA ALA A 85 29.34 16.81 0.03
C ALA A 85 30.62 16.32 0.71
N THR A 86 31.55 17.24 0.99
CA THR A 86 32.80 16.96 1.72
C THR A 86 32.67 17.31 3.20
N LYS A 87 31.78 18.25 3.55
CA LYS A 87 31.50 18.65 4.94
C LYS A 87 30.36 17.81 5.51
N ASP A 88 30.49 17.41 6.77
CA ASP A 88 29.48 16.59 7.44
C ASP A 88 28.15 17.32 7.64
N ILE A 89 28.18 18.66 7.77
CA ILE A 89 26.95 19.46 7.88
C ILE A 89 26.11 19.41 6.59
N ASP A 90 26.76 19.50 5.43
CA ASP A 90 26.08 19.44 4.13
C ASP A 90 25.51 18.04 3.85
N LYS A 91 26.22 16.98 4.31
CA LYS A 91 25.73 15.60 4.24
C LYS A 91 24.50 15.41 5.11
N LYS A 92 24.55 15.88 6.35
CA LYS A 92 23.45 15.77 7.31
C LYS A 92 22.20 16.48 6.81
N ASP A 93 22.34 17.70 6.30
CA ASP A 93 21.22 18.48 5.78
C ASP A 93 20.58 17.82 4.56
N ALA A 94 21.40 17.26 3.65
CA ALA A 94 20.89 16.53 2.49
C ALA A 94 20.14 15.25 2.91
N LEU A 95 20.70 14.48 3.85
CA LEU A 95 20.08 13.26 4.39
C LEU A 95 18.74 13.56 5.07
N LEU A 96 18.68 14.57 5.94
CA LEU A 96 17.43 14.95 6.63
C LEU A 96 16.32 15.37 5.65
N LYS A 97 16.66 16.13 4.60
CA LYS A 97 15.70 16.51 3.56
C LYS A 97 15.25 15.31 2.74
N MET A 98 16.17 14.40 2.39
CA MET A 98 15.83 13.16 1.72
C MET A 98 14.93 12.28 2.59
N GLU A 99 15.21 12.15 3.87
CA GLU A 99 14.38 11.39 4.82
C GLU A 99 12.98 11.98 4.92
N LYS A 100 12.85 13.31 4.98
CA LYS A 100 11.56 14.00 4.99
C LYS A 100 10.76 13.73 3.71
N ILE A 101 11.36 13.93 2.53
CA ILE A 101 10.69 13.67 1.24
C ILE A 101 10.34 12.18 1.12
N ALA A 102 11.25 11.28 1.52
CA ALA A 102 10.98 9.85 1.51
C ALA A 102 9.82 9.49 2.44
N ALA A 103 9.75 10.06 3.65
CA ALA A 103 8.66 9.83 4.58
C ALA A 103 7.33 10.34 4.01
N GLU A 104 7.25 11.60 3.59
CA GLU A 104 6.02 12.21 3.06
C GLU A 104 5.48 11.47 1.82
N HIS A 105 6.38 11.08 0.91
CA HIS A 105 5.97 10.45 -0.35
C HIS A 105 5.83 8.92 -0.26
N LYS A 106 6.55 8.24 0.64
CA LYS A 106 6.31 6.82 0.95
C LYS A 106 4.98 6.66 1.66
N VAL A 107 4.62 7.59 2.55
CA VAL A 107 3.29 7.66 3.19
C VAL A 107 2.21 7.83 2.12
N ARG A 108 2.36 8.77 1.17
CA ARG A 108 1.38 8.98 0.10
C ARG A 108 1.19 7.77 -0.85
N VAL A 109 2.24 7.00 -1.13
CA VAL A 109 2.14 5.75 -1.92
C VAL A 109 1.47 4.64 -1.12
N VAL A 110 1.79 4.53 0.17
CA VAL A 110 1.09 3.63 1.09
C VAL A 110 -0.39 4.00 1.18
N ASP A 111 -0.75 5.28 1.15
CA ASP A 111 -2.15 5.72 1.20
C ASP A 111 -2.97 5.28 -0.02
N SER A 112 -2.39 5.34 -1.22
CA SER A 112 -3.08 4.85 -2.42
C SER A 112 -3.25 3.33 -2.40
N ASP A 113 -2.24 2.58 -1.96
CA ASP A 113 -2.32 1.13 -1.86
C ASP A 113 -3.31 0.70 -0.76
N VAL A 114 -3.32 1.39 0.38
CA VAL A 114 -4.27 1.14 1.47
C VAL A 114 -5.70 1.44 1.03
N PHE A 115 -5.91 2.52 0.27
CA PHE A 115 -7.23 2.82 -0.29
C PHE A 115 -7.71 1.72 -1.23
N GLN A 116 -6.87 1.30 -2.19
CA GLN A 116 -7.21 0.23 -3.13
C GLN A 116 -7.50 -1.10 -2.39
N TYR A 117 -6.74 -1.41 -1.35
CA TYR A 117 -6.97 -2.60 -0.52
C TYR A 117 -8.35 -2.59 0.15
N TYR A 118 -8.84 -1.44 0.58
CA TYR A 118 -10.13 -1.30 1.25
C TYR A 118 -11.32 -1.00 0.33
N GLU A 119 -11.06 -0.75 -0.97
CA GLU A 119 -12.11 -0.44 -1.95
C GLU A 119 -13.02 -1.64 -2.26
N SER A 120 -12.53 -2.86 -2.07
CA SER A 120 -13.29 -4.08 -2.36
C SER A 120 -13.00 -5.20 -1.37
N TRP A 121 -14.02 -5.99 -1.01
CA TRP A 121 -13.89 -7.18 -0.17
C TRP A 121 -12.88 -8.21 -0.72
N LYS A 122 -12.66 -8.18 -2.04
CA LYS A 122 -11.81 -9.16 -2.74
C LYS A 122 -10.37 -9.12 -2.22
N TYR A 123 -9.81 -7.94 -1.95
CA TYR A 123 -8.43 -7.79 -1.52
C TYR A 123 -8.14 -8.43 -0.16
N PRO A 124 -8.87 -8.12 0.93
CA PRO A 124 -8.66 -8.79 2.21
C PRO A 124 -8.95 -10.29 2.15
N VAL A 125 -10.00 -10.72 1.44
CA VAL A 125 -10.32 -12.16 1.33
C VAL A 125 -9.21 -12.91 0.60
N ILE A 126 -8.70 -12.38 -0.52
CA ILE A 126 -7.62 -13.03 -1.27
C ILE A 126 -6.29 -12.99 -0.50
N ARG A 127 -6.04 -11.96 0.31
CA ARG A 127 -4.87 -11.90 1.22
C ARG A 127 -4.89 -13.05 2.24
N GLU A 128 -6.05 -13.38 2.79
CA GLU A 128 -6.21 -14.51 3.72
C GLU A 128 -6.19 -15.86 3.00
N LEU A 129 -6.85 -15.97 1.84
CA LEU A 129 -7.06 -17.22 1.14
C LEU A 129 -5.81 -17.74 0.41
N ALA A 130 -4.99 -16.85 -0.17
CA ALA A 130 -3.86 -17.28 -0.99
C ALA A 130 -2.79 -18.11 -0.22
N PRO A 131 -2.41 -17.77 1.02
CA PRO A 131 -1.53 -18.62 1.84
C PRO A 131 -2.10 -20.00 2.17
N MET A 132 -3.44 -20.12 2.25
CA MET A 132 -4.12 -21.38 2.54
C MET A 132 -4.17 -22.33 1.35
N MET A 133 -3.84 -21.85 0.15
CA MET A 133 -3.94 -22.59 -1.10
C MET A 133 -2.59 -22.64 -1.86
N PRO A 134 -1.53 -23.23 -1.27
CA PRO A 134 -0.22 -23.28 -1.91
C PRO A 134 -0.29 -24.03 -3.25
N GLY A 135 0.21 -23.38 -4.31
CA GLY A 135 0.21 -23.94 -5.67
C GLY A 135 -1.05 -23.65 -6.49
N ALA A 136 -2.09 -23.06 -5.89
CA ALA A 136 -3.34 -22.75 -6.56
C ALA A 136 -3.17 -21.71 -7.68
N ARG A 137 -3.90 -21.90 -8.78
CA ARG A 137 -3.99 -20.92 -9.87
C ARG A 137 -5.03 -19.86 -9.51
N PRO A 138 -4.99 -18.68 -10.13
CA PRO A 138 -6.00 -17.64 -9.90
C PRO A 138 -7.45 -18.11 -10.08
N ARG A 139 -7.67 -19.07 -10.99
CA ARG A 139 -8.98 -19.70 -11.17
C ARG A 139 -9.42 -20.53 -9.97
N ASP A 140 -8.50 -21.30 -9.39
CA ASP A 140 -8.82 -22.19 -8.25
C ASP A 140 -9.19 -21.33 -7.02
N ILE A 141 -8.45 -20.23 -6.78
CA ILE A 141 -8.77 -19.25 -5.73
C ILE A 141 -10.11 -18.54 -6.00
N ALA A 142 -10.41 -18.21 -7.26
CA ALA A 142 -11.67 -17.59 -7.64
C ALA A 142 -12.88 -18.51 -7.39
N GLU A 143 -12.74 -19.81 -7.65
CA GLU A 143 -13.79 -20.81 -7.45
C GLU A 143 -14.11 -21.05 -5.96
N GLU A 144 -13.14 -20.82 -5.06
CA GLU A 144 -13.37 -20.91 -3.60
C GLU A 144 -14.08 -19.69 -3.01
N CYS A 145 -14.05 -18.54 -3.70
CA CYS A 145 -14.75 -17.36 -3.25
C CYS A 145 -16.28 -17.55 -3.35
N LYS A 146 -16.99 -17.34 -2.23
CA LYS A 146 -18.46 -17.43 -2.18
C LYS A 146 -19.17 -16.30 -2.95
N GLU A 147 -18.49 -15.19 -3.14
CA GLU A 147 -18.90 -14.11 -4.04
C GLU A 147 -18.10 -14.17 -5.34
N TYR A 148 -18.75 -13.81 -6.45
CA TYR A 148 -18.12 -13.89 -7.76
C TYR A 148 -16.89 -12.96 -7.85
N VAL A 149 -15.78 -13.54 -8.27
CA VAL A 149 -14.57 -12.86 -8.70
C VAL A 149 -13.98 -13.67 -9.86
N SER A 150 -13.53 -13.00 -10.91
CA SER A 150 -12.93 -13.68 -12.06
C SER A 150 -11.49 -14.08 -11.77
N ALA A 151 -10.99 -15.10 -12.48
CA ALA A 151 -9.58 -15.50 -12.40
C ALA A 151 -8.60 -14.38 -12.81
N GLU A 152 -9.04 -13.49 -13.70
CA GLU A 152 -8.31 -12.29 -14.11
C GLU A 152 -8.18 -11.31 -12.95
N GLU A 153 -9.29 -10.99 -12.28
CA GLU A 153 -9.27 -10.13 -11.10
C GLU A 153 -8.40 -10.72 -9.98
N VAL A 154 -8.49 -12.02 -9.71
CA VAL A 154 -7.63 -12.66 -8.69
C VAL A 154 -6.15 -12.51 -9.04
N ARG A 155 -5.77 -12.72 -10.30
CA ARG A 155 -4.38 -12.55 -10.75
C ARG A 155 -3.89 -11.12 -10.51
N ASP A 156 -4.71 -10.14 -10.86
CA ASP A 156 -4.36 -8.72 -10.73
C ASP A 156 -4.30 -8.30 -9.25
N ILE A 157 -5.20 -8.81 -8.42
CA ILE A 157 -5.20 -8.61 -6.96
C ILE A 157 -3.96 -9.23 -6.32
N LEU A 158 -3.59 -10.47 -6.66
CA LEU A 158 -2.37 -11.09 -6.14
C LEU A 158 -1.12 -10.29 -6.52
N ALA A 159 -1.04 -9.80 -7.76
CA ALA A 159 0.06 -8.95 -8.20
C ALA A 159 0.11 -7.64 -7.40
N PHE A 160 -1.04 -7.02 -7.16
CA PHE A 160 -1.16 -5.84 -6.31
C PHE A 160 -0.74 -6.13 -4.88
N LEU A 161 -1.26 -7.18 -4.24
CA LEU A 161 -0.97 -7.51 -2.84
C LEU A 161 0.53 -7.78 -2.64
N VAL A 162 1.21 -8.40 -3.60
CA VAL A 162 2.66 -8.58 -3.57
C VAL A 162 3.40 -7.25 -3.77
N LYS A 163 2.98 -6.42 -4.74
CA LYS A 163 3.60 -5.12 -5.03
C LYS A 163 3.46 -4.15 -3.83
N ALA A 164 2.27 -4.05 -3.27
CA ALA A 164 1.97 -3.25 -2.09
C ALA A 164 2.61 -3.84 -0.82
N GLY A 165 3.06 -5.09 -0.89
CA GLY A 165 3.76 -5.79 0.18
C GLY A 165 2.84 -6.25 1.30
N PHE A 166 1.56 -6.51 1.02
CA PHE A 166 0.63 -7.19 1.91
C PHE A 166 0.83 -8.71 1.91
N LEU A 167 1.30 -9.25 0.77
CA LEU A 167 1.73 -10.62 0.59
C LEU A 167 3.20 -10.66 0.18
N LYS A 168 3.88 -11.73 0.57
CA LYS A 168 5.20 -12.09 0.05
C LYS A 168 5.05 -13.35 -0.80
N LYS A 169 5.75 -13.38 -1.93
CA LYS A 169 5.82 -14.56 -2.79
C LYS A 169 7.02 -15.41 -2.39
N ASP A 170 6.78 -16.57 -1.78
CA ASP A 170 7.84 -17.49 -1.31
C ASP A 170 8.19 -18.58 -2.33
N GLY A 171 7.38 -18.72 -3.38
CA GLY A 171 7.62 -19.67 -4.46
C GLY A 171 6.65 -19.45 -5.62
N GLU A 172 6.67 -20.34 -6.61
CA GLU A 172 5.67 -20.29 -7.68
C GLU A 172 4.28 -20.59 -7.10
N LYS A 173 3.40 -19.58 -7.07
CA LYS A 173 2.04 -19.64 -6.50
C LYS A 173 2.01 -20.02 -5.00
N ILE A 174 3.08 -19.71 -4.28
CA ILE A 174 3.15 -19.86 -2.83
C ILE A 174 3.31 -18.47 -2.22
N TYR A 175 2.41 -18.13 -1.30
CA TYR A 175 2.30 -16.81 -0.69
C TYR A 175 2.30 -16.92 0.83
N SER A 176 2.94 -15.97 1.51
CA SER A 176 2.78 -15.74 2.93
C SER A 176 2.28 -14.32 3.19
N GLN A 177 1.57 -14.14 4.29
CA GLN A 177 1.20 -12.81 4.74
C GLN A 177 2.41 -12.07 5.28
N THR A 178 2.40 -10.76 5.10
CA THR A 178 3.36 -9.88 5.77
C THR A 178 2.72 -9.23 6.99
N GLU A 179 3.56 -8.84 7.95
CA GLU A 179 3.20 -7.99 9.09
C GLU A 179 2.97 -6.52 8.70
N LYS A 180 2.93 -6.16 7.41
CA LYS A 180 2.44 -4.82 7.03
C LYS A 180 1.00 -4.71 7.51
N ALA A 181 0.84 -4.13 8.69
CA ALA A 181 -0.43 -3.66 9.17
C ALA A 181 -0.99 -2.74 8.08
N VAL A 182 -2.26 -2.92 7.75
CA VAL A 182 -2.94 -2.12 6.73
C VAL A 182 -3.25 -0.75 7.34
N ILE A 183 -2.18 -0.01 7.62
CA ILE A 183 -2.18 1.29 8.29
C ILE A 183 -1.79 2.30 7.23
N GLY A 184 -2.79 2.99 6.68
CA GLY A 184 -2.58 4.21 5.90
C GLY A 184 -2.17 5.39 6.80
N SER A 185 -1.81 6.52 6.20
CA SER A 185 -1.63 7.79 6.89
C SER A 185 -2.87 8.20 7.67
N ALA A 186 -2.67 9.01 8.72
CA ALA A 186 -3.77 9.51 9.54
C ALA A 186 -4.86 10.24 8.72
N GLU A 187 -4.48 10.81 7.57
CA GLU A 187 -5.35 11.55 6.66
C GLU A 187 -6.10 10.65 5.66
N ALA A 188 -5.48 9.56 5.19
CA ALA A 188 -6.09 8.63 4.24
C ALA A 188 -6.94 7.54 4.92
N GLN A 189 -6.63 7.22 6.18
CA GLN A 189 -7.34 6.22 6.99
C GLN A 189 -8.86 6.43 7.02
N PRO A 190 -9.40 7.64 7.29
CA PRO A 190 -10.85 7.80 7.45
C PRO A 190 -11.63 7.53 6.16
N ILE A 191 -11.06 7.83 4.99
CA ILE A 191 -11.72 7.62 3.70
C ILE A 191 -11.69 6.13 3.34
N ALA A 192 -10.54 5.48 3.47
CA ALA A 192 -10.38 4.06 3.18
C ALA A 192 -11.21 3.18 4.14
N ILE A 193 -11.23 3.51 5.43
CA ILE A 193 -12.07 2.84 6.44
C ILE A 193 -13.56 3.00 6.12
N ARG A 194 -14.00 4.19 5.67
CA ARG A 194 -15.40 4.40 5.24
C ARG A 194 -15.77 3.54 4.03
N ALA A 195 -14.88 3.44 3.04
CA ALA A 195 -15.08 2.58 1.88
C ALA A 195 -15.20 1.10 2.32
N MET A 196 -14.30 0.65 3.19
CA MET A 196 -14.34 -0.69 3.79
C MET A 196 -15.66 -0.95 4.51
N HIS A 197 -16.08 -0.06 5.42
CA HIS A 197 -17.33 -0.24 6.17
C HIS A 197 -18.55 -0.33 5.25
N LYS A 198 -18.60 0.51 4.21
CA LYS A 198 -19.67 0.47 3.21
C LYS A 198 -19.68 -0.86 2.47
N GLU A 199 -18.52 -1.33 2.01
CA GLU A 199 -18.44 -2.57 1.26
C GLU A 199 -18.76 -3.79 2.13
N MET A 200 -18.27 -3.83 3.36
CA MET A 200 -18.62 -4.87 4.33
C MET A 200 -20.11 -4.87 4.67
N GLY A 201 -20.74 -3.70 4.75
CA GLY A 201 -22.19 -3.58 4.87
C GLY A 201 -22.92 -4.21 3.69
N ASN A 202 -22.47 -3.94 2.46
CA ASN A 202 -23.05 -4.55 1.25
C ASN A 202 -22.88 -6.08 1.21
N VAL A 203 -21.71 -6.59 1.61
CA VAL A 203 -21.45 -8.03 1.75
C VAL A 203 -22.38 -8.63 2.81
N ALA A 204 -22.53 -7.98 3.96
CA ALA A 204 -23.40 -8.45 5.04
C ALA A 204 -24.88 -8.51 4.61
N VAL A 205 -25.38 -7.54 3.83
CA VAL A 205 -26.73 -7.58 3.25
C VAL A 205 -26.89 -8.82 2.38
N ARG A 206 -25.95 -9.10 1.47
CA ARG A 206 -25.99 -10.29 0.61
C ARG A 206 -25.88 -11.60 1.40
N ALA A 207 -25.13 -11.58 2.51
CA ALA A 207 -24.89 -12.75 3.34
C ALA A 207 -26.18 -13.27 4.01
N VAL A 208 -27.14 -12.38 4.31
CA VAL A 208 -28.44 -12.77 4.90
C VAL A 208 -29.17 -13.81 4.05
N ASP A 209 -29.19 -13.60 2.74
CA ASP A 209 -29.89 -14.47 1.78
C ASP A 209 -29.00 -15.62 1.28
N ARG A 210 -27.68 -15.40 1.22
CA ARG A 210 -26.72 -16.36 0.63
C ARG A 210 -26.39 -17.54 1.55
N TYR A 211 -26.33 -17.34 2.87
CA TYR A 211 -25.85 -18.36 3.82
C TYR A 211 -26.96 -18.85 4.76
N ASN A 212 -26.91 -20.14 5.09
CA ASN A 212 -27.77 -20.73 6.10
C ASN A 212 -27.42 -20.19 7.49
N ALA A 213 -28.39 -20.23 8.42
CA ALA A 213 -28.20 -19.73 9.79
C ALA A 213 -27.05 -20.43 10.57
N SER A 214 -26.65 -21.63 10.18
CA SER A 214 -25.50 -22.35 10.76
C SER A 214 -24.14 -21.86 10.24
N GLU A 215 -24.11 -21.14 9.12
CA GLU A 215 -22.89 -20.69 8.42
C GLU A 215 -22.66 -19.18 8.57
N ARG A 216 -23.66 -18.46 9.10
CA ARG A 216 -23.57 -17.02 9.42
C ARG A 216 -24.04 -16.75 10.84
N TYR A 217 -23.36 -15.82 11.51
CA TYR A 217 -23.78 -15.34 12.82
C TYR A 217 -24.25 -13.90 12.73
N PHE A 218 -25.57 -13.70 12.74
CA PHE A 218 -26.19 -12.37 12.73
C PHE A 218 -26.94 -12.19 14.04
N THR A 219 -26.45 -11.25 14.86
CA THR A 219 -27.11 -10.81 16.09
C THR A 219 -27.36 -9.31 16.01
N GLY A 220 -28.50 -8.85 16.50
CA GLY A 220 -28.89 -7.45 16.47
C GLY A 220 -29.80 -7.10 17.63
N MET A 221 -29.68 -5.87 18.13
CA MET A 221 -30.54 -5.33 19.18
C MET A 221 -30.77 -3.83 18.95
N THR A 222 -31.96 -3.36 19.31
CA THR A 222 -32.29 -1.92 19.33
C THR A 222 -32.43 -1.49 20.78
N ILE A 223 -31.54 -0.61 21.23
CA ILE A 223 -31.43 -0.20 22.64
C ILE A 223 -31.36 1.32 22.76
N GLY A 224 -32.00 1.85 23.81
CA GLY A 224 -31.83 3.25 24.22
C GLY A 224 -30.68 3.37 25.22
N VAL A 225 -29.71 4.25 24.94
CA VAL A 225 -28.55 4.47 25.79
C VAL A 225 -28.22 5.97 25.86
N ASN A 226 -27.67 6.41 27.00
CA ASN A 226 -27.03 7.72 27.11
C ASN A 226 -25.56 7.65 26.66
N GLU A 227 -24.87 8.80 26.63
CA GLU A 227 -23.49 8.90 26.14
C GLU A 227 -22.51 8.07 26.98
N ALA A 228 -22.68 8.05 28.29
CA ALA A 228 -21.84 7.27 29.20
C ALA A 228 -21.98 5.75 28.92
N ASN A 229 -23.20 5.27 28.72
CA ASN A 229 -23.44 3.87 28.39
C ASN A 229 -22.95 3.53 26.98
N TYR A 230 -23.12 4.43 26.00
CA TYR A 230 -22.56 4.26 24.66
C TYR A 230 -21.03 4.07 24.70
N ALA A 231 -20.30 4.95 25.41
CA ALA A 231 -18.85 4.85 25.53
C ALA A 231 -18.40 3.51 26.16
N ARG A 232 -19.13 3.03 27.18
CA ARG A 232 -18.87 1.72 27.80
C ARG A 232 -19.14 0.56 26.84
N ILE A 233 -20.21 0.62 26.05
CA ILE A 233 -20.52 -0.41 25.04
C ILE A 233 -19.43 -0.49 23.99
N VAL A 234 -18.95 0.65 23.48
CA VAL A 234 -17.83 0.69 22.52
C VAL A 234 -16.57 0.02 23.11
N ALA A 235 -16.23 0.31 24.37
CA ALA A 235 -15.08 -0.31 25.03
C ALA A 235 -15.20 -1.84 25.14
N GLU A 236 -16.40 -2.37 25.42
CA GLU A 236 -16.65 -3.82 25.47
C GLU A 236 -16.55 -4.46 24.08
N ILE A 237 -17.05 -3.78 23.03
CA ILE A 237 -16.90 -4.24 21.64
C ILE A 237 -15.41 -4.33 21.27
N ASP A 238 -14.61 -3.31 21.60
CA ASP A 238 -13.18 -3.29 21.33
C ASP A 238 -12.44 -4.41 22.08
N ALA A 239 -12.80 -4.64 23.35
CA ALA A 239 -12.24 -5.73 24.15
C ALA A 239 -12.61 -7.11 23.58
N CYS A 240 -13.85 -7.27 23.11
CA CYS A 240 -14.32 -8.49 22.45
C CYS A 240 -13.55 -8.73 21.14
N ALA A 241 -13.41 -7.71 20.29
CA ALA A 241 -12.66 -7.81 19.03
C ALA A 241 -11.22 -8.29 19.26
N LYS A 242 -10.53 -7.76 20.29
CA LYS A 242 -9.18 -8.20 20.66
C LYS A 242 -9.14 -9.68 21.08
N LYS A 243 -10.13 -10.14 21.83
CA LYS A 243 -10.25 -11.56 22.23
C LYS A 243 -10.48 -12.46 21.03
N ILE A 244 -11.37 -12.07 20.11
CA ILE A 244 -11.63 -12.83 18.88
C ILE A 244 -10.38 -12.92 18.01
N ALA A 245 -9.64 -11.81 17.86
CA ALA A 245 -8.37 -11.81 17.13
C ALA A 245 -7.33 -12.74 17.78
N ALA A 246 -7.28 -12.80 19.13
CA ALA A 246 -6.40 -13.75 19.81
C ALA A 246 -6.80 -15.20 19.49
N ILE A 247 -8.09 -15.54 19.58
CA ILE A 247 -8.62 -16.88 19.25
C ILE A 247 -8.29 -17.26 17.80
N ALA A 248 -8.50 -16.35 16.85
CA ALA A 248 -8.22 -16.60 15.44
C ALA A 248 -6.73 -16.92 15.16
N ASN A 249 -5.82 -16.41 16.00
CA ASN A 249 -4.38 -16.62 15.88
C ASN A 249 -3.86 -17.82 16.71
N GLU A 250 -4.73 -18.59 17.39
CA GLU A 250 -4.31 -19.77 18.16
C GLU A 250 -3.88 -20.95 17.27
N THR A 251 -4.30 -20.96 15.99
CA THR A 251 -4.04 -22.05 15.05
C THR A 251 -3.46 -21.53 13.74
N GLU A 252 -2.47 -22.25 13.21
CA GLU A 252 -1.93 -22.03 11.87
C GLU A 252 -2.70 -22.83 10.80
N ASN A 253 -3.51 -23.82 11.22
CA ASN A 253 -4.28 -24.66 10.30
C ASN A 253 -5.64 -24.02 9.96
N LEU A 254 -5.59 -23.01 9.09
CA LEU A 254 -6.76 -22.28 8.62
C LEU A 254 -7.45 -23.07 7.49
N ASN A 255 -8.78 -23.15 7.54
CA ASN A 255 -9.59 -23.84 6.52
C ASN A 255 -10.66 -22.95 5.85
N GLN A 256 -10.94 -21.77 6.40
CA GLN A 256 -11.92 -20.84 5.85
C GLN A 256 -11.64 -19.40 6.28
N VAL A 257 -11.91 -18.46 5.37
CA VAL A 257 -11.85 -17.02 5.66
C VAL A 257 -13.23 -16.52 6.07
N TYR A 258 -13.31 -15.88 7.23
CA TYR A 258 -14.53 -15.25 7.74
C TYR A 258 -14.38 -13.73 7.81
N GLY A 259 -15.42 -13.01 7.39
CA GLY A 259 -15.55 -11.57 7.64
C GLY A 259 -16.39 -11.32 8.89
N LEU A 260 -15.83 -10.62 9.88
CA LEU A 260 -16.54 -10.18 11.08
C LEU A 260 -16.61 -8.65 11.12
N ASN A 261 -17.80 -8.12 11.36
CA ASN A 261 -18.04 -6.67 11.45
C ASN A 261 -18.92 -6.36 12.66
N PHE A 262 -18.53 -5.35 13.44
CA PHE A 262 -19.37 -4.78 14.48
C PHE A 262 -19.95 -3.44 13.98
N GLN A 263 -21.27 -3.29 14.04
CA GLN A 263 -21.96 -2.09 13.57
C GLN A 263 -22.86 -1.57 14.69
N LEU A 264 -22.53 -0.40 15.23
CA LEU A 264 -23.34 0.32 16.21
C LEU A 264 -23.54 1.74 15.67
N PHE A 265 -24.79 2.12 15.42
CA PHE A 265 -25.15 3.42 14.84
C PHE A 265 -26.49 3.91 15.39
N PRO A 266 -26.71 5.24 15.45
CA PRO A 266 -27.97 5.78 15.91
C PRO A 266 -29.08 5.60 14.87
N PHE A 267 -30.28 5.20 15.32
CA PHE A 267 -31.50 5.19 14.50
C PHE A 267 -32.28 6.51 14.58
N THR A 268 -31.95 7.37 15.54
CA THR A 268 -32.65 8.62 15.81
C THR A 268 -31.65 9.75 16.06
N ASN A 269 -32.12 11.00 15.99
CA ASN A 269 -31.37 12.14 16.51
C ASN A 269 -31.24 12.08 18.03
N LYS A 270 -30.30 12.84 18.59
CA LYS A 270 -30.26 13.10 20.03
C LYS A 270 -31.50 13.91 20.42
N LEU A 271 -32.16 13.54 21.51
CA LEU A 271 -33.26 14.32 22.07
C LEU A 271 -32.69 15.51 22.87
N GLU A 272 -33.05 16.73 22.51
CA GLU A 272 -32.63 17.93 23.24
C GLU A 272 -33.41 18.05 24.57
N GLY A 273 -32.71 18.39 25.66
CA GLY A 273 -33.33 18.71 26.95
C GLY A 273 -33.61 17.53 27.89
N VAL A 274 -33.15 16.32 27.59
CA VAL A 274 -33.22 15.19 28.53
C VAL A 274 -32.16 15.40 29.61
N LYS A 275 -32.59 15.77 30.83
CA LYS A 275 -31.71 15.81 31.99
C LYS A 275 -31.33 14.38 32.37
N ASP A 276 -30.05 14.12 32.57
CA ASP A 276 -29.59 12.85 33.16
C ASP A 276 -30.29 12.68 34.51
N ALA A 277 -31.11 11.64 34.62
CA ALA A 277 -31.81 11.25 35.84
C ALA A 277 -30.91 10.34 36.69
#